data_AF-A0A2M8SA99-F1
#
_entry.id   AF-A0A2M8SA99-F1
#
_cell.length_a   1.000
_cell.length_b   1.000
_cell.length_c   1.000
_cell.angle_alpha   90.00
_cell.angle_beta   90.00
_cell.angle_gamma   90.00
#
_symmetry.space_group_name_H-M   'P 1'
#
loop_
_entity.id
_entity.type
_entity.pdbx_description
1 polymer ?
#
loop_
_entity_poly.entity_id
_entity_poly.type
_entity_poly.pdbx_seq_one_letter_code
_entity_poly.pdbx_strand_id
1 'polypeptide(L)'
;MKINTSLLPHQIQARLLELAAVFLFLYSLILTLSPAARERSWVVDYRWSHWPGFVIWAGLIALAHFQLRRRLPDSDPYLLPLAALLSGWGMLTVWRLDASLGLRQSLWLVVSGGMLILGLRLPANLRFLRRYKYLWLTGGLLLTALTLVFGANPLGGGPRLWLGCCGFYFQPSEPLKLLLIVYLAAYFAGRLPLLPSA
;
A
#
# COMPACT_ATOMS: atom_id res chain seq x y z
N MET A 1 -42.14 -13.02 -0.51
CA MET A 1 -40.93 -13.57 -1.16
C MET A 1 -39.76 -12.62 -0.85
N LYS A 2 -38.97 -12.91 0.19
CA LYS A 2 -37.80 -12.10 0.55
C LYS A 2 -36.70 -12.39 -0.47
N ILE A 3 -36.55 -11.52 -1.46
CA ILE A 3 -35.37 -11.53 -2.32
C ILE A 3 -34.22 -11.02 -1.43
N ASN A 4 -33.53 -11.95 -0.77
CA ASN A 4 -32.28 -11.65 -0.04
C ASN A 4 -31.17 -11.48 -1.09
N THR A 5 -31.16 -10.34 -1.79
CA THR A 5 -30.06 -9.90 -2.66
C THR A 5 -28.95 -9.24 -1.84
N SER A 6 -28.54 -9.85 -0.73
CA SER A 6 -27.27 -9.47 -0.11
C SER A 6 -26.17 -10.15 -0.92
N LEU A 7 -25.48 -9.39 -1.77
CA LEU A 7 -24.28 -9.88 -2.47
C LEU A 7 -23.31 -10.49 -1.46
N LEU A 8 -22.73 -11.64 -1.79
CA LEU A 8 -21.72 -12.24 -0.93
C LEU A 8 -20.51 -11.31 -0.83
N PRO A 9 -19.80 -11.23 0.31
CA PRO A 9 -18.69 -10.28 0.50
C PRO A 9 -17.65 -10.32 -0.64
N HIS A 10 -17.29 -11.51 -1.11
CA HIS A 10 -16.35 -11.67 -2.22
C HIS A 10 -16.88 -11.11 -3.56
N GLN A 11 -18.20 -11.12 -3.78
CA GLN A 11 -18.82 -10.54 -4.98
C GLN A 11 -18.78 -9.01 -4.90
N ILE A 12 -19.06 -8.44 -3.72
CA ILE A 12 -18.93 -6.99 -3.48
C ILE A 12 -17.50 -6.55 -3.77
N GLN A 13 -16.52 -7.23 -3.18
CA GLN A 13 -15.11 -6.93 -3.40
C GLN A 13 -14.73 -7.00 -4.89
N ALA A 14 -15.14 -8.05 -5.60
CA ALA A 14 -14.84 -8.20 -7.03
C ALA A 14 -15.46 -7.08 -7.87
N ARG A 15 -16.72 -6.69 -7.60
CA ARG A 15 -17.40 -5.59 -8.31
C ARG A 15 -16.73 -4.24 -8.05
N LEU A 16 -16.30 -3.99 -6.81
CA LEU A 16 -15.59 -2.75 -6.48
C LEU A 16 -14.20 -2.70 -7.14
N LEU A 17 -13.51 -3.83 -7.24
CA LEU A 17 -12.25 -3.93 -7.98
C LEU A 17 -12.44 -3.73 -9.47
N GLU A 18 -13.51 -4.26 -10.05
CA GLU A 18 -13.90 -4.04 -11.44
C GLU A 18 -14.14 -2.55 -11.71
N LEU A 19 -14.90 -1.87 -10.85
CA LEU A 19 -15.11 -0.42 -10.96
C LEU A 19 -13.80 0.36 -10.87
N ALA A 20 -12.92 0.01 -9.92
CA ALA A 20 -11.61 0.64 -9.80
C ALA A 20 -10.74 0.41 -11.06
N ALA A 21 -10.75 -0.81 -11.62
CA ALA A 21 -10.00 -1.13 -12.83
C ALA A 21 -10.53 -0.36 -14.05
N VAL A 22 -11.85 -0.29 -14.22
CA VAL A 22 -12.48 0.50 -15.30
C VAL A 22 -12.13 1.99 -15.14
N PHE A 23 -12.24 2.53 -13.93
CA PHE A 23 -11.87 3.93 -13.65
C PHE A 23 -10.41 4.22 -14.04
N LEU A 24 -9.46 3.37 -13.62
CA LEU A 24 -8.04 3.59 -13.90
C LEU A 24 -7.67 3.32 -15.36
N PHE A 25 -8.37 2.40 -16.03
CA PHE A 25 -8.23 2.16 -17.45
C PHE A 25 -8.68 3.39 -18.25
N LEU A 26 -9.86 3.94 -17.94
CA LEU A 26 -10.35 5.18 -18.54
C LEU A 26 -9.38 6.34 -18.26
N TYR A 27 -8.85 6.45 -17.03
CA TYR A 27 -7.86 7.48 -16.72
C TYR A 27 -6.57 7.31 -17.54
N SER A 28 -6.12 6.08 -17.74
CA SER A 28 -4.96 5.77 -18.60
C SER A 28 -5.22 6.12 -20.07
N LEU A 29 -6.42 5.88 -20.58
CA LEU A 29 -6.81 6.33 -21.93
C LEU A 29 -6.82 7.85 -22.03
N ILE A 30 -7.40 8.55 -21.05
CA ILE A 30 -7.42 10.01 -21.00
C ILE A 30 -5.99 10.57 -21.01
N LEU A 31 -5.06 10.00 -20.23
CA LEU A 31 -3.66 10.43 -20.24
C LEU A 31 -3.01 10.20 -21.61
N THR A 32 -3.30 9.07 -22.26
CA THR A 32 -2.79 8.75 -23.60
C THR A 32 -3.26 9.78 -24.63
N LEU A 33 -4.54 10.12 -24.61
CA LEU A 33 -5.19 11.06 -25.54
C LEU A 33 -5.03 12.53 -25.17
N SER A 34 -4.49 12.85 -23.99
CA SER A 34 -4.38 14.22 -23.49
C SER A 34 -3.62 15.19 -24.42
N PRO A 35 -2.58 14.78 -25.20
CA PRO A 35 -1.94 15.66 -26.18
C PRO A 35 -2.88 16.05 -27.32
N ALA A 36 -3.69 15.11 -27.81
CA ALA A 36 -4.62 15.35 -28.92
C ALA A 36 -5.70 16.38 -28.52
N ALA A 37 -6.21 16.26 -27.29
CA ALA A 37 -7.14 17.23 -26.73
C ALA A 37 -6.50 18.61 -26.50
N ARG A 38 -5.22 18.66 -26.11
CA ARG A 38 -4.48 19.89 -25.86
C ARG A 38 -4.18 20.66 -27.16
N GLU A 39 -3.72 19.96 -28.18
CA GLU A 39 -3.29 20.56 -29.46
C GLU A 39 -4.44 20.67 -30.48
N ARG A 40 -5.61 20.10 -30.15
CA ARG A 40 -6.79 20.04 -31.04
C ARG A 40 -6.45 19.39 -32.40
N SER A 41 -5.51 18.45 -32.39
CA SER A 41 -5.01 17.73 -33.56
C SER A 41 -4.92 16.24 -33.24
N TRP A 42 -5.10 15.40 -34.25
CA TRP A 42 -4.88 13.96 -34.15
C TRP A 42 -3.43 13.56 -34.48
N VAL A 43 -2.66 14.48 -35.06
CA VAL A 43 -1.24 14.31 -35.40
C VAL A 43 -0.42 14.82 -34.23
N VAL A 44 -0.30 13.98 -33.19
CA VAL A 44 0.39 14.29 -31.94
C VAL A 44 1.13 13.06 -31.42
N ASP A 45 2.12 13.29 -30.55
CA ASP A 45 2.80 12.22 -29.83
C ASP A 45 1.98 11.76 -28.62
N TYR A 46 1.29 10.63 -28.78
CA TYR A 46 0.50 10.02 -27.72
C TYR A 46 1.37 9.52 -26.57
N ARG A 47 0.87 9.66 -25.35
CA ARG A 47 1.59 9.25 -24.13
C ARG A 47 1.31 7.80 -23.81
N TRP A 48 2.25 6.89 -24.06
CA TRP A 48 2.08 5.46 -23.77
C TRP A 48 2.83 4.98 -22.52
N SER A 49 3.65 5.84 -21.92
CA SER A 49 4.62 5.45 -20.90
C SER A 49 4.00 4.95 -19.58
N HIS A 50 2.76 5.31 -19.26
CA HIS A 50 2.10 4.95 -17.99
C HIS A 50 1.41 3.57 -18.01
N TRP A 51 1.23 2.95 -19.18
CA TRP A 51 0.57 1.64 -19.31
C TRP A 51 1.24 0.51 -18.53
N PRO A 52 2.58 0.39 -18.47
CA PRO A 52 3.24 -0.58 -17.59
C PRO A 52 2.82 -0.43 -16.13
N GLY A 53 2.64 0.80 -15.64
CA GLY A 53 2.14 1.06 -14.29
C GLY A 53 0.74 0.47 -14.09
N PHE A 54 -0.19 0.73 -15.01
CA PHE A 54 -1.53 0.16 -14.96
C PHE A 54 -1.53 -1.38 -14.96
N VAL A 55 -0.73 -2.01 -15.82
CA VAL A 55 -0.61 -3.48 -15.89
C VAL A 55 -0.05 -4.06 -14.58
N ILE A 56 1.01 -3.45 -14.03
CA ILE A 56 1.59 -3.83 -12.75
C ILE A 56 0.54 -3.75 -11.64
N TRP A 57 -0.19 -2.64 -11.56
CA TRP A 57 -1.26 -2.47 -10.59
C TRP A 57 -2.34 -3.54 -10.74
N ALA A 58 -2.85 -3.77 -11.95
CA ALA A 58 -3.90 -4.74 -12.20
C ALA A 58 -3.47 -6.16 -11.81
N GLY A 59 -2.25 -6.56 -12.17
CA GLY A 59 -1.69 -7.86 -11.82
C GLY A 59 -1.52 -8.05 -10.31
N LEU A 60 -0.98 -7.04 -9.61
CA LEU A 60 -0.80 -7.09 -8.15
C LEU A 60 -2.13 -7.17 -7.40
N ILE A 61 -3.11 -6.37 -7.81
CA ILE A 61 -4.42 -6.34 -7.17
C ILE A 61 -5.21 -7.63 -7.44
N ALA A 62 -5.13 -8.19 -8.66
CA ALA A 62 -5.71 -9.48 -8.97
C ALA A 62 -5.09 -10.60 -8.12
N LEU A 63 -3.75 -10.61 -7.99
CA LEU A 63 -3.03 -11.57 -7.15
C LEU A 63 -3.39 -11.41 -5.67
N ALA A 64 -3.46 -10.17 -5.16
CA ALA A 64 -3.86 -9.88 -3.79
C ALA A 64 -5.29 -10.32 -3.51
N HIS A 65 -6.24 -10.04 -4.41
CA HIS A 65 -7.64 -10.47 -4.29
C HIS A 65 -7.75 -12.00 -4.24
N PHE A 66 -7.04 -12.69 -5.13
CA PHE A 66 -7.00 -14.15 -5.16
C PHE A 66 -6.42 -14.76 -3.89
N GLN A 67 -5.31 -14.21 -3.39
CA GLN A 67 -4.69 -14.64 -2.14
C GLN A 67 -5.59 -14.39 -0.94
N LEU A 68 -6.26 -13.23 -0.90
CA LEU A 68 -7.19 -12.87 0.17
C LEU A 68 -8.36 -13.85 0.23
N ARG A 69 -9.00 -14.12 -0.91
CA ARG A 69 -10.10 -15.10 -1.00
C ARG A 69 -9.72 -16.50 -0.52
N ARG A 70 -8.45 -16.91 -0.71
CA ARG A 70 -7.95 -18.22 -0.31
C ARG A 70 -7.56 -18.30 1.16
N ARG A 71 -6.98 -17.23 1.71
CA ARG A 71 -6.35 -17.23 3.03
C ARG A 71 -7.25 -16.62 4.12
N LEU A 72 -8.08 -15.66 3.76
CA LEU A 72 -8.92 -14.87 4.66
C LEU A 72 -10.32 -14.70 4.04
N PRO A 73 -11.15 -15.77 3.99
CA PRO A 73 -12.48 -15.70 3.37
C PRO A 73 -13.42 -14.70 4.05
N ASP A 74 -13.20 -14.42 5.34
CA ASP A 74 -13.98 -13.48 6.15
C ASP A 74 -13.38 -12.06 6.17
N SER A 75 -12.47 -11.74 5.24
CA SER A 75 -11.88 -10.39 5.14
C SER A 75 -12.93 -9.34 4.77
N ASP A 76 -12.77 -8.13 5.27
CA ASP A 76 -13.60 -6.98 4.87
C ASP A 76 -13.50 -6.74 3.35
N PRO A 77 -14.64 -6.75 2.62
CA PRO A 77 -14.65 -6.64 1.17
C PRO A 77 -14.33 -5.23 0.64
N TYR A 78 -14.29 -4.20 1.48
CA TYR A 78 -14.10 -2.79 1.08
C TYR A 78 -12.64 -2.32 1.16
N LEU A 79 -11.83 -2.92 2.05
CA LEU A 79 -10.46 -2.45 2.30
C LEU A 79 -9.54 -2.59 1.08
N LEU A 80 -9.52 -3.77 0.44
CA LEU A 80 -8.65 -3.98 -0.74
C LEU A 80 -9.08 -3.09 -1.92
N PRO A 81 -10.37 -2.99 -2.31
CA PRO A 81 -10.78 -2.08 -3.38
C PRO A 81 -10.45 -0.62 -3.13
N LEU A 82 -10.63 -0.12 -1.90
CA LEU A 82 -10.30 1.26 -1.56
C LEU A 82 -8.79 1.51 -1.70
N ALA A 83 -7.97 0.64 -1.12
CA ALA A 83 -6.52 0.74 -1.24
C ALA A 83 -6.05 0.62 -2.70
N ALA A 84 -6.66 -0.27 -3.48
CA ALA A 84 -6.38 -0.45 -4.89
C ALA A 84 -6.69 0.83 -5.69
N LEU A 85 -7.88 1.40 -5.51
CA LEU A 85 -8.29 2.62 -6.20
C LEU A 85 -7.35 3.79 -5.88
N LEU A 86 -7.10 4.05 -4.58
CA LEU A 86 -6.27 5.18 -4.15
C LEU A 86 -4.81 5.03 -4.59
N SER A 87 -4.24 3.84 -4.47
CA SER A 87 -2.85 3.59 -4.91
C SER A 87 -2.69 3.70 -6.43
N GLY A 88 -3.64 3.16 -7.20
CA GLY A 88 -3.63 3.25 -8.66
C GLY A 88 -3.85 4.67 -9.17
N TRP A 89 -4.79 5.40 -8.56
CA TRP A 89 -5.06 6.79 -8.93
C TRP A 89 -3.87 7.70 -8.59
N GLY A 90 -3.29 7.54 -7.40
CA GLY A 90 -2.07 8.24 -7.01
C GLY A 90 -0.92 7.95 -7.97
N MET A 91 -0.69 6.68 -8.31
CA MET A 91 0.38 6.29 -9.24
C MET A 91 0.20 6.91 -10.63
N LEU A 92 -1.00 6.86 -11.23
CA LEU A 92 -1.26 7.49 -12.53
C LEU A 92 -1.14 9.02 -12.47
N THR A 93 -1.47 9.62 -11.33
CA THR A 93 -1.24 11.06 -11.10
C THR A 93 0.24 11.39 -11.08
N VAL A 94 1.09 10.55 -10.48
CA VAL A 94 2.55 10.72 -10.54
C VAL A 94 3.06 10.57 -11.97
N TRP A 95 2.61 9.56 -12.71
CA TRP A 95 2.96 9.39 -14.14
C TRP A 95 2.56 10.59 -15.01
N ARG A 96 1.45 11.25 -14.66
CA ARG A 96 1.02 12.49 -15.33
C ARG A 96 1.99 13.65 -15.08
N LEU A 97 2.61 13.71 -13.90
CA LEU A 97 3.55 14.76 -13.51
C LEU A 97 4.96 14.51 -14.07
N ASP A 98 5.50 13.31 -13.85
CA ASP A 98 6.83 12.93 -14.30
C ASP A 98 6.93 11.41 -14.53
N ALA A 99 7.42 11.00 -15.70
CA ALA A 99 7.50 9.60 -16.08
C ALA A 99 8.54 8.81 -15.27
N SER A 100 9.66 9.43 -14.89
CA SER A 100 10.71 8.77 -14.10
C SER A 100 10.24 8.50 -12.67
N LEU A 101 9.54 9.47 -12.07
CA LEU A 101 8.89 9.30 -10.77
C LEU A 101 7.74 8.30 -10.84
N GLY A 102 7.00 8.28 -11.96
CA GLY A 102 5.95 7.29 -12.21
C GLY A 102 6.48 5.86 -12.18
N LEU A 103 7.60 5.60 -12.87
CA LEU A 103 8.26 4.30 -12.86
C LEU A 103 8.73 3.91 -11.45
N ARG A 104 9.34 4.85 -10.73
CA ARG A 104 9.74 4.64 -9.34
C ARG A 104 8.55 4.34 -8.43
N GLN A 105 7.42 5.01 -8.63
CA GLN A 105 6.18 4.75 -7.90
C GLN A 105 5.62 3.37 -8.20
N SER A 106 5.68 2.90 -9.45
CA SER A 106 5.29 1.54 -9.81
C SER A 106 6.17 0.48 -9.14
N LEU A 107 7.48 0.73 -9.00
CA LEU A 107 8.38 -0.15 -8.23
C LEU A 107 8.00 -0.20 -6.75
N TRP A 108 7.70 0.94 -6.12
CA TRP A 108 7.21 0.97 -4.74
C TRP A 108 5.85 0.27 -4.55
N LEU A 109 4.99 0.31 -5.57
CA LEU A 109 3.76 -0.46 -5.57
C LEU A 109 4.02 -1.97 -5.58
N VAL A 110 5.01 -2.44 -6.35
CA VAL A 110 5.45 -3.84 -6.33
C VAL A 110 6.00 -4.24 -4.97
N VAL A 111 6.85 -3.40 -4.36
CA VAL A 111 7.41 -3.66 -3.03
C VAL A 111 6.30 -3.77 -1.97
N SER A 112 5.38 -2.79 -1.94
CA SER A 112 4.28 -2.79 -0.96
C SER A 112 3.27 -3.92 -1.22
N GLY A 113 2.95 -4.22 -2.48
CA GLY A 113 2.14 -5.38 -2.86
C GLY A 113 2.78 -6.71 -2.47
N GLY A 114 4.11 -6.83 -2.65
CA GLY A 114 4.88 -7.98 -2.17
C GLY A 114 4.81 -8.13 -0.65
N MET A 115 4.96 -7.04 0.10
CA MET A 115 4.79 -7.04 1.55
C MET A 115 3.38 -7.46 1.98
N LEU A 116 2.34 -6.99 1.29
CA LEU A 116 0.95 -7.43 1.52
C LEU A 116 0.81 -8.93 1.29
N ILE A 117 1.28 -9.44 0.14
CA ILE A 117 1.17 -10.87 -0.21
C ILE A 117 1.93 -11.75 0.78
N LEU A 118 3.11 -11.33 1.23
CA LEU A 118 3.88 -12.02 2.27
C LEU A 118 3.17 -11.95 3.62
N GLY A 119 2.61 -10.80 3.98
CA GLY A 119 1.82 -10.61 5.20
C GLY A 119 0.60 -11.53 5.27
N LEU A 120 -0.10 -11.74 4.14
CA LEU A 120 -1.23 -12.67 4.04
C LEU A 120 -0.84 -14.14 4.25
N ARG A 121 0.46 -14.48 4.20
CA ARG A 121 0.95 -15.84 4.50
C ARG A 121 1.30 -16.03 5.98
N LEU A 122 1.39 -14.95 6.76
CA LEU A 122 1.63 -15.03 8.20
C LEU A 122 0.43 -15.67 8.91
N PRO A 123 0.66 -16.37 10.02
CA PRO A 123 -0.44 -16.98 10.77
C PRO A 123 -1.33 -15.89 11.38
N ALA A 124 -2.64 -16.10 11.33
CA ALA A 124 -3.63 -15.14 11.83
C ALA A 124 -3.52 -14.87 13.35
N ASN A 125 -2.83 -15.74 14.10
CA ASN A 125 -2.59 -15.56 15.51
C ASN A 125 -1.47 -14.53 15.75
N LEU A 126 -1.83 -13.25 15.94
CA LEU A 126 -0.93 -12.16 16.29
C LEU A 126 -0.24 -12.30 17.67
N ARG A 127 -0.24 -13.50 18.25
CA ARG A 127 0.41 -13.84 19.53
C ARG A 127 1.91 -13.56 19.49
N PHE A 128 2.57 -13.73 18.34
CA PHE A 128 4.00 -13.42 18.21
C PHE A 128 4.27 -11.93 18.41
N LEU A 129 3.42 -11.04 17.87
CA LEU A 129 3.52 -9.60 18.08
C LEU A 129 3.44 -9.26 19.58
N ARG A 130 2.52 -9.92 20.30
CA ARG A 130 2.37 -9.76 21.75
C ARG A 130 3.56 -10.30 22.55
N ARG A 131 4.08 -11.48 22.18
CA ARG A 131 5.20 -12.14 22.87
C ARG A 131 6.48 -11.31 22.81
N TYR A 132 6.74 -10.68 21.67
CA TYR A 132 7.97 -9.92 21.43
C TYR A 132 7.79 -8.41 21.61
N LYS A 133 6.85 -7.95 22.45
CA LYS A 133 6.55 -6.52 22.66
C LYS A 133 7.79 -5.66 22.91
N TYR A 134 8.71 -6.13 23.76
CA TYR A 134 9.93 -5.39 24.08
C TYR A 134 10.92 -5.34 22.92
N LEU A 135 10.95 -6.35 22.03
CA LEU A 135 11.76 -6.33 20.82
C LEU A 135 11.28 -5.25 19.85
N TRP A 136 9.96 -5.06 19.72
CA TRP A 136 9.40 -3.99 18.90
C TRP A 136 9.72 -2.60 19.46
N LEU A 137 9.61 -2.43 20.79
CA LEU A 137 9.98 -1.17 21.46
C LEU A 137 11.46 -0.87 21.31
N THR A 138 12.34 -1.80 21.66
CA THR A 138 13.79 -1.60 21.57
C THR A 138 14.22 -1.41 20.12
N GLY A 139 13.63 -2.14 19.18
CA GLY A 139 13.83 -1.92 17.75
C GLY A 139 13.46 -0.50 17.30
N GLY A 140 12.32 0.03 17.77
CA GLY A 140 11.91 1.40 17.47
C GLY A 140 12.87 2.45 18.07
N LEU A 141 13.26 2.26 19.33
CA LEU A 141 14.22 3.15 20.01
C LEU A 141 15.59 3.13 19.32
N LEU A 142 16.09 1.95 18.96
CA LEU A 142 17.34 1.79 18.21
C LEU A 142 17.26 2.45 16.85
N LEU A 143 16.14 2.28 16.13
CA LEU A 143 15.95 2.92 14.83
C LEU A 143 15.94 4.45 14.93
N THR A 144 15.35 4.97 16.00
CA THR A 144 15.35 6.42 16.31
C THR A 144 16.75 6.90 16.62
N ALA A 145 17.47 6.20 17.50
CA ALA A 145 18.86 6.52 17.83
C ALA A 145 19.78 6.47 16.60
N LEU A 146 19.61 5.47 15.73
CA LEU A 146 20.34 5.35 14.48
C LEU A 146 20.08 6.55 13.56
N THR A 147 18.84 7.03 13.49
CA THR A 147 18.47 8.22 12.71
C THR A 147 19.11 9.49 13.29
N LEU A 148 19.22 9.61 14.62
CA LEU A 148 19.85 10.77 15.25
C LEU A 148 21.36 10.83 14.96
N VAL A 149 22.04 9.68 14.93
CA VAL A 149 23.49 9.61 14.71
C VAL A 149 23.85 9.67 13.23
N PHE A 150 23.14 8.91 12.38
CA PHE A 150 23.47 8.71 10.97
C PHE A 150 22.46 9.33 10.00
N GLY A 151 21.51 10.13 10.51
CA GLY A 151 20.51 10.79 9.69
C GLY A 151 21.16 11.67 8.62
N ALA A 152 20.58 11.60 7.44
CA ALA A 152 20.87 12.45 6.30
C ALA A 152 19.62 13.23 5.90
N ASN A 153 19.81 14.25 5.08
CA ASN A 153 18.73 14.96 4.43
C ASN A 153 18.93 14.87 2.91
N PRO A 154 18.06 14.15 2.17
CA PRO A 154 18.22 13.98 0.73
C PRO A 154 18.06 15.30 -0.07
N LEU A 155 17.47 16.33 0.52
CA LEU A 155 17.25 17.64 -0.09
C LEU A 155 18.35 18.66 0.28
N GLY A 156 19.37 18.25 1.04
CA GLY A 156 20.52 19.08 1.41
C GLY A 156 20.27 20.15 2.48
N GLY A 157 19.01 20.49 2.79
CA GLY A 157 18.64 21.48 3.80
C GLY A 157 17.56 20.99 4.77
N GLY A 158 17.75 21.25 6.07
CA GLY A 158 16.78 20.93 7.13
C GLY A 158 17.11 19.67 7.95
N PRO A 159 16.15 19.17 8.76
CA PRO A 159 16.39 18.09 9.71
C PRO A 159 16.84 16.77 9.05
N ARG A 160 17.79 16.09 9.68
CA ARG A 160 18.39 14.82 9.22
C ARG A 160 17.50 13.62 9.57
N LEU A 161 16.38 13.46 8.86
CA LEU A 161 15.34 12.49 9.20
C LEU A 161 15.43 11.18 8.41
N TRP A 162 16.32 11.07 7.44
CA TRP A 162 16.39 9.95 6.51
C TRP A 162 17.64 9.12 6.74
N LEU A 163 17.54 7.81 6.62
CA LEU A 163 18.71 6.97 6.47
C LEU A 163 18.91 6.71 4.98
N GLY A 164 20.05 7.16 4.47
CA GLY A 164 20.41 7.03 3.06
C GLY A 164 21.60 6.09 2.89
N CYS A 165 21.48 5.10 2.00
CA CYS A 165 22.62 4.28 1.57
C CYS A 165 22.43 3.88 0.09
N CYS A 166 23.51 3.95 -0.69
CA CYS A 166 23.55 3.51 -2.10
C CYS A 166 22.42 4.07 -2.99
N GLY A 167 22.02 5.34 -2.80
CA GLY A 167 20.96 5.98 -3.59
C GLY A 167 19.52 5.67 -3.12
N PHE A 168 19.36 4.85 -2.09
CA PHE A 168 18.07 4.62 -1.43
C PHE A 168 17.97 5.43 -0.16
N TYR A 169 16.84 6.09 0.01
CA TYR A 169 16.50 6.84 1.22
C TYR A 169 15.26 6.21 1.84
N PHE A 170 15.38 5.90 3.13
CA PHE A 170 14.30 5.34 3.93
C PHE A 170 14.06 6.23 5.14
N GLN A 171 12.81 6.59 5.38
CA GLN A 171 12.44 7.41 6.51
C GLN A 171 12.12 6.50 7.71
N PRO A 172 12.99 6.42 8.73
CA PRO A 172 12.85 5.42 9.78
C PRO A 172 11.66 5.68 10.72
N SER A 173 11.12 6.90 10.70
CA SER A 173 9.88 7.22 11.42
C SER A 173 8.65 6.47 10.90
N GLU A 174 8.65 6.00 9.65
CA GLU A 174 7.55 5.22 9.09
C GLU A 174 7.37 3.86 9.79
N PRO A 175 8.36 2.95 9.81
CA PRO A 175 8.24 1.70 10.56
C PRO A 175 8.18 1.94 12.07
N LEU A 176 8.80 3.01 12.59
CA LEU A 176 8.73 3.36 14.01
C LEU A 176 7.28 3.51 14.49
N LYS A 177 6.41 4.15 13.68
CA LYS A 177 4.98 4.28 13.97
C LYS A 177 4.33 2.90 14.14
N LEU A 178 4.61 1.96 13.24
CA LEU A 178 4.07 0.59 13.31
C LEU A 178 4.60 -0.16 14.53
N LEU A 179 5.91 -0.09 14.81
CA LEU A 179 6.54 -0.72 15.97
C LEU A 179 5.94 -0.24 17.29
N LEU A 180 5.70 1.07 17.40
CA LEU A 180 5.09 1.68 18.58
C LEU A 180 3.63 1.24 18.75
N ILE A 181 2.85 1.21 17.67
CA ILE A 181 1.46 0.71 17.69
C ILE A 181 1.45 -0.75 18.18
N VAL A 182 2.32 -1.60 17.65
CA VAL A 182 2.42 -3.01 18.06
C VAL A 182 2.79 -3.13 19.53
N TYR A 183 3.80 -2.37 20.00
CA TYR A 183 4.21 -2.39 21.40
C TYR A 183 3.07 -1.95 22.33
N LEU A 184 2.44 -0.80 22.06
CA LEU A 184 1.37 -0.26 22.90
C LEU A 184 0.17 -1.21 22.94
N ALA A 185 -0.25 -1.74 21.80
CA ALA A 185 -1.33 -2.72 21.73
C ALA A 185 -1.02 -3.97 22.57
N ALA A 186 0.20 -4.52 22.43
CA ALA A 186 0.64 -5.69 23.19
C ALA A 186 0.80 -5.42 24.70
N TYR A 187 1.26 -4.22 25.07
CA TYR A 187 1.46 -3.80 26.45
C TYR A 187 0.12 -3.66 27.18
N PHE A 188 -0.86 -2.98 26.57
CA PHE A 188 -2.18 -2.78 27.16
C PHE A 188 -3.04 -4.04 27.16
N ALA A 189 -2.95 -4.89 26.13
CA ALA A 189 -3.65 -6.17 26.11
C ALA A 189 -3.27 -7.09 27.28
N GLY A 190 -2.06 -6.95 27.83
CA GLY A 190 -1.62 -7.68 29.02
C GLY A 190 -2.04 -7.05 30.36
N ARG A 191 -2.60 -5.83 30.35
CA ARG A 191 -3.03 -5.10 31.55
C ARG A 191 -4.54 -4.87 31.62
N LEU A 192 -5.31 -5.30 30.61
CA LEU A 192 -6.76 -5.25 30.65
C LEU A 192 -7.25 -6.24 31.73
N PRO A 193 -7.95 -5.77 32.78
CA PRO A 193 -8.57 -6.67 33.75
C PRO A 193 -9.85 -7.21 33.11
N LEU A 194 -9.80 -8.34 32.41
CA LEU A 194 -10.99 -9.02 31.92
C LEU A 194 -10.93 -10.53 32.20
N LEU A 195 -11.66 -10.89 33.27
CA LEU A 195 -12.22 -12.17 33.70
C LEU A 195 -11.26 -13.33 34.04
N PRO A 196 -11.59 -14.13 35.09
CA PRO A 196 -10.76 -15.28 35.49
C PRO A 196 -10.55 -16.22 34.29
N SER A 197 -9.34 -16.73 34.18
CA SER A 197 -9.00 -17.77 33.21
C SER A 197 -9.89 -18.99 33.45
N ALA A 198 -10.74 -19.30 32.46
CA ALA A 198 -11.40 -20.60 32.31
C ALA A 198 -10.62 -21.43 31.28
#